data_AF-A0A7M5UMW5-F1
#
_entry.id   AF-A0A7M5UMW5-F1
#
_cell.length_a   1.000
_cell.length_b   1.000
_cell.length_c   1.000
_cell.angle_alpha   90.00
_cell.angle_beta   90.00
_cell.angle_gamma   90.00
#
_symmetry.space_group_name_H-M   'P 1'
#
loop_
_entity.id
_entity.type
_entity.pdbx_description
1 polymer ?
#
loop_
_entity_poly.entity_id
_entity_poly.type
_entity_poly.pdbx_seq_one_letter_code
_entity_poly.pdbx_strand_id
1 'polypeptide(L)'
;MSLRLKSKTKLNYSGLHHSSTASELEIMEWRSIRKRKDVYQAEETLAEKRIGKRTFYLIKWLGWGSEDATWEPACNILDAAIIQFWECPAPEMRQVSFYVERLLSCFEASLKERLRSVKQLDFPVSIFRFLFNGRGLDKKRGYKSLNKDDFDPQWFPKDWHTGLINKRGTKTMIRFPIVMRSFLSKSPKLFQKQKSGEILERKRRIIQRITVTIVKDTFNSY
;
A
#
# COMPACT_ATOMS: atom_id res chain seq x y z
N MET A 1 23.07 -67.97 15.05
CA MET A 1 21.64 -68.34 15.10
C MET A 1 20.83 -67.10 15.47
N SER A 2 19.98 -66.67 14.54
CA SER A 2 19.08 -65.52 14.59
C SER A 2 17.87 -65.78 15.48
N LEU A 3 17.49 -64.83 16.36
CA LEU A 3 16.13 -64.75 16.91
C LEU A 3 15.67 -63.30 17.17
N ARG A 4 14.96 -62.77 16.15
CA ARG A 4 13.68 -62.04 16.19
C ARG A 4 13.53 -60.79 17.09
N LEU A 5 13.76 -59.63 16.48
CA LEU A 5 13.12 -58.35 16.86
C LEU A 5 11.60 -58.45 16.66
N LYS A 6 10.82 -58.20 17.71
CA LYS A 6 9.35 -58.12 17.64
C LYS A 6 8.93 -56.89 16.83
N SER A 7 7.89 -57.10 16.01
CA SER A 7 7.41 -56.22 14.94
C SER A 7 7.02 -54.82 15.40
N LYS A 8 7.43 -53.83 14.60
CA LYS A 8 6.92 -52.45 14.61
C LYS A 8 5.39 -52.45 14.49
N THR A 9 4.70 -51.97 15.50
CA THR A 9 3.31 -51.53 15.40
C THR A 9 3.26 -50.41 14.36
N LYS A 10 2.55 -50.63 13.24
CA LYS A 10 2.22 -49.58 12.28
C LYS A 10 1.33 -48.56 12.99
N LEU A 11 1.90 -47.43 13.39
CA LEU A 11 1.14 -46.23 13.71
C LEU A 11 0.39 -45.82 12.44
N ASN A 12 -0.94 -45.96 12.49
CA ASN A 12 -1.83 -45.61 11.40
C ASN A 12 -2.00 -44.09 11.38
N TYR A 13 -1.26 -43.42 10.49
CA TYR A 13 -1.29 -41.96 10.29
C TYR A 13 -2.50 -41.47 9.48
N SER A 14 -3.61 -42.23 9.40
CA SER A 14 -4.78 -41.84 8.61
C SER A 14 -5.72 -40.83 9.29
N GLY A 15 -5.41 -40.38 10.51
CA GLY A 15 -6.24 -39.42 11.26
C GLY A 15 -5.57 -38.09 11.62
N LEU A 16 -4.31 -37.88 11.25
CA LEU A 16 -3.54 -36.68 11.60
C LEU A 16 -3.27 -35.88 10.33
N HIS A 17 -4.20 -35.03 9.89
CA HIS A 17 -3.90 -33.76 9.20
C HIS A 17 -5.20 -33.01 8.86
N HIS A 18 -5.64 -32.12 9.75
CA HIS A 18 -6.23 -30.85 9.31
C HIS A 18 -5.92 -29.66 10.24
N SER A 19 -5.17 -29.84 11.33
CA SER A 19 -4.62 -28.75 12.11
C SER A 19 -3.11 -28.74 11.91
N SER A 20 -2.62 -27.80 11.09
CA SER A 20 -1.19 -27.49 11.07
C SER A 20 -0.79 -27.11 12.49
N THR A 21 0.35 -27.62 12.97
CA THR A 21 0.97 -27.19 14.23
C THR A 21 1.14 -25.65 14.27
N ALA A 22 1.27 -25.01 13.09
CA ALA A 22 1.24 -23.56 12.94
C ALA A 22 -0.12 -22.94 13.33
N SER A 23 -1.25 -23.59 13.01
CA SER A 23 -2.59 -23.15 13.43
C SER A 23 -2.80 -23.30 14.93
N GLU A 24 -2.18 -24.30 15.56
CA GLU A 24 -2.26 -24.53 17.00
C GLU A 24 -1.38 -23.56 17.79
N LEU A 25 -0.17 -23.26 17.29
CA LEU A 25 0.69 -22.19 17.78
C LEU A 25 0.03 -20.81 17.58
N GLU A 26 -0.60 -20.54 16.44
CA GLU A 26 -1.42 -19.35 16.24
C GLU A 26 -2.54 -19.27 17.29
N ILE A 27 -3.32 -20.33 17.50
CA ILE A 27 -4.42 -20.38 18.49
C ILE A 27 -3.90 -20.15 19.92
N MET A 28 -2.74 -20.69 20.28
CA MET A 28 -2.11 -20.48 21.60
C MET A 28 -1.59 -19.05 21.77
N GLU A 29 -0.99 -18.47 20.73
CA GLU A 29 -0.56 -17.08 20.71
C GLU A 29 -1.76 -16.15 20.92
N TRP A 30 -2.89 -16.38 20.23
CA TRP A 30 -4.17 -15.67 20.41
C TRP A 30 -4.75 -15.80 21.82
N ARG A 31 -4.63 -16.96 22.46
CA ARG A 31 -5.09 -17.16 23.85
C ARG A 31 -4.24 -16.40 24.87
N SER A 32 -2.96 -16.11 24.55
CA SER A 32 -2.06 -15.34 25.42
C SER A 32 -2.27 -13.82 25.36
N ILE A 33 -2.98 -13.29 24.34
CA ILE A 33 -3.34 -11.85 24.17
C ILE A 33 -4.51 -11.44 25.10
N ARG A 34 -4.51 -11.96 26.33
CA ARG A 34 -5.44 -11.58 27.42
C ARG A 34 -4.71 -10.89 28.58
N LYS A 35 -3.49 -10.42 28.38
CA LYS A 35 -2.83 -9.46 29.29
C LYS A 35 -3.22 -8.04 28.87
N ARG A 36 -3.77 -7.27 29.82
CA ARG A 36 -4.27 -5.87 29.76
C ARG A 36 -4.22 -5.22 28.37
N LYS A 37 -5.38 -5.08 27.74
CA LYS A 37 -5.55 -4.34 26.49
C LYS A 37 -5.87 -2.89 26.81
N ASP A 38 -4.90 -2.01 26.60
CA ASP A 38 -5.14 -0.57 26.61
C ASP A 38 -5.79 -0.16 25.28
N VAL A 39 -6.66 0.85 25.34
CA VAL A 39 -7.34 1.41 24.17
C VAL A 39 -6.60 2.66 23.73
N TYR A 40 -6.27 2.75 22.44
CA TYR A 40 -5.56 3.89 21.85
C TYR A 40 -6.37 4.47 20.70
N GLN A 41 -6.23 5.77 20.47
CA GLN A 41 -6.88 6.45 19.37
C GLN A 41 -6.11 6.23 18.06
N ALA A 42 -6.84 5.79 17.03
CA ALA A 42 -6.31 5.64 15.67
C ALA A 42 -6.39 6.97 14.91
N GLU A 43 -5.41 7.21 14.04
CA GLU A 43 -5.32 8.38 13.15
C GLU A 43 -5.79 8.01 11.73
N GLU A 44 -5.24 6.94 11.16
CA GLU A 44 -5.52 6.52 9.79
C GLU A 44 -5.28 5.00 9.65
N THR A 45 -6.08 4.34 8.81
CA THR A 45 -5.78 2.99 8.33
C THR A 45 -4.86 3.07 7.10
N LEU A 46 -3.66 2.51 7.18
CA LEU A 46 -2.64 2.60 6.12
C LEU A 46 -2.67 1.42 5.14
N ALA A 47 -3.11 0.24 5.59
CA ALA A 47 -3.17 -0.97 4.78
C ALA A 47 -4.15 -1.99 5.33
N GLU A 48 -4.56 -2.91 4.48
CA GLU A 48 -5.33 -4.10 4.82
C GLU A 48 -4.60 -5.35 4.31
N LYS A 49 -4.63 -6.42 5.08
CA LYS A 49 -4.24 -7.76 4.62
C LYS A 49 -5.21 -8.81 5.15
N ARG A 50 -5.36 -9.90 4.40
CA ARG A 50 -6.14 -11.07 4.81
C ARG A 50 -5.21 -12.26 4.99
N ILE A 51 -5.32 -12.91 6.15
CA ILE A 51 -4.59 -14.14 6.49
C ILE A 51 -5.64 -15.18 6.86
N GLY A 52 -5.83 -16.18 5.99
CA GLY A 52 -6.93 -17.14 6.12
C GLY A 52 -8.29 -16.43 6.11
N LYS A 53 -9.08 -16.66 7.17
CA LYS A 53 -10.40 -16.02 7.36
C LYS A 53 -10.34 -14.67 8.11
N ARG A 54 -9.15 -14.21 8.51
CA ARG A 54 -8.98 -13.02 9.35
C ARG A 54 -8.48 -11.84 8.54
N THR A 55 -9.07 -10.67 8.80
CA THR A 55 -8.64 -9.38 8.24
C THR A 55 -7.83 -8.62 9.29
N PHE A 56 -6.76 -7.99 8.84
CA PHE A 56 -5.91 -7.14 9.64
C PHE A 56 -5.75 -5.78 8.96
N TYR A 57 -5.70 -4.74 9.77
CA TYR A 57 -5.49 -3.36 9.35
C TYR A 57 -4.19 -2.85 9.95
N LEU A 58 -3.40 -2.13 9.15
CA LEU A 58 -2.21 -1.44 9.64
C LEU A 58 -2.63 -0.05 10.11
N ILE A 59 -2.63 0.17 11.42
CA ILE A 59 -3.14 1.38 12.05
C ILE A 59 -1.99 2.36 12.31
N LYS A 60 -2.14 3.58 11.79
CA LYS A 60 -1.37 4.73 12.24
C LYS A 60 -2.02 5.24 13.51
N TRP A 61 -1.27 5.28 14.61
CA TRP A 61 -1.78 5.76 15.91
C TRP A 61 -1.67 7.28 16.03
N LEU A 62 -2.71 7.90 16.62
CA LEU A 62 -2.76 9.35 16.82
C LEU A 62 -1.69 9.81 17.80
N GLY A 63 -0.90 10.80 17.41
CA GLY A 63 0.18 11.36 18.24
C GLY A 63 1.48 10.55 18.23
N TRP A 64 1.54 9.42 17.51
CA TRP A 64 2.73 8.58 17.40
C TRP A 64 3.41 8.71 16.04
N GLY A 65 4.64 8.21 15.91
CA GLY A 65 5.33 8.13 14.64
C GLY A 65 4.70 7.10 13.70
N SER A 66 4.88 7.25 12.39
CA SER A 66 4.48 6.22 11.41
C SER A 66 5.23 4.90 11.57
N GLU A 67 6.41 4.96 12.20
CA GLU A 67 7.25 3.84 12.59
C GLU A 67 6.64 2.98 13.71
N ASP A 68 5.67 3.51 14.45
CA ASP A 68 4.96 2.82 15.53
C ASP A 68 3.63 2.22 15.07
N ALA A 69 3.30 2.31 13.77
CA ALA A 69 2.10 1.69 13.23
C ALA A 69 2.13 0.16 13.35
N THR A 70 1.01 -0.44 13.79
CA THR A 70 0.90 -1.88 14.05
C THR A 70 -0.22 -2.53 13.26
N TRP A 71 -0.06 -3.81 12.96
CA TRP A 71 -1.11 -4.62 12.33
C TRP A 71 -2.09 -5.11 13.40
N GLU A 72 -3.27 -4.50 13.42
CA GLU A 72 -4.35 -4.88 14.32
C GLU A 72 -5.35 -5.79 13.61
N PRO A 73 -5.81 -6.90 14.24
CA PRO A 73 -6.91 -7.68 13.70
C PRO A 73 -8.19 -6.83 13.67
N ALA A 74 -9.08 -7.08 12.72
CA ALA A 74 -10.34 -6.36 12.60
C ALA A 74 -11.16 -6.35 13.91
N CYS A 75 -11.08 -7.41 14.71
CA CYS A 75 -11.76 -7.50 16.01
C CYS A 75 -11.16 -6.60 17.12
N ASN A 76 -9.96 -6.03 16.93
CA ASN A 76 -9.38 -5.04 17.83
C ASN A 76 -9.84 -3.61 17.47
N ILE A 77 -10.46 -3.39 16.31
CA ILE A 77 -10.91 -2.07 15.88
C ILE A 77 -12.28 -1.80 16.50
N LEU A 78 -12.32 -0.89 17.48
CA LEU A 78 -13.54 -0.55 18.22
C LEU A 78 -14.42 0.47 17.48
N ASP A 79 -13.80 1.32 16.66
CA ASP A 79 -14.48 2.35 15.89
C ASP A 79 -14.56 1.97 14.40
N ALA A 80 -15.78 1.71 13.92
CA ALA A 80 -16.02 1.37 12.53
C ALA A 80 -15.64 2.50 11.57
N ALA A 81 -15.60 3.77 12.02
CA ALA A 81 -15.22 4.90 11.19
C ALA A 81 -13.80 4.76 10.64
N ILE A 82 -12.88 4.12 11.38
CA ILE A 82 -11.50 3.87 10.95
C ILE A 82 -11.43 2.87 9.78
N ILE A 83 -12.35 1.90 9.75
CA ILE A 83 -12.48 0.94 8.65
C ILE A 83 -13.21 1.61 7.47
N GLN A 84 -14.27 2.37 7.74
CA GLN A 84 -14.99 3.12 6.71
C GLN A 84 -14.07 4.11 5.99
N PHE A 85 -13.19 4.79 6.74
CA PHE A 85 -12.19 5.68 6.15
C PHE A 85 -11.22 4.94 5.21
N TRP A 86 -10.90 3.68 5.50
CA TRP A 86 -10.12 2.87 4.57
C TRP A 86 -10.88 2.60 3.26
N GLU A 87 -12.17 2.29 3.35
CA GLU A 87 -12.97 1.93 2.18
C GLU A 87 -13.36 3.16 1.34
N CYS A 88 -13.84 4.21 2.00
CA CYS A 88 -14.32 5.45 1.41
C CYS A 88 -13.77 6.66 2.20
N PRO A 89 -12.49 7.01 1.99
CA PRO A 89 -11.88 8.13 2.70
C PRO A 89 -12.55 9.45 2.32
N ALA A 90 -12.73 10.33 3.30
CA ALA A 90 -13.20 11.70 3.13
C ALA A 90 -12.10 12.70 3.56
N PRO A 91 -11.02 12.82 2.77
CA PRO A 91 -9.90 13.70 3.10
C PRO A 91 -10.30 15.18 3.03
N GLU A 92 -9.54 16.05 3.71
CA GLU A 92 -9.69 17.49 3.58
C GLU A 92 -9.39 17.94 2.14
N MET A 93 -10.26 18.78 1.57
CA MET A 93 -10.14 19.23 0.17
C MET A 93 -8.81 19.93 -0.13
N ARG A 94 -8.23 20.63 0.85
CA ARG A 94 -6.91 21.24 0.72
C ARG A 94 -5.81 20.20 0.50
N GLN A 95 -5.88 19.05 1.19
CA GLN A 95 -4.94 17.95 1.00
C GLN A 95 -5.13 17.33 -0.39
N VAL A 96 -6.38 17.11 -0.81
CA VAL A 96 -6.67 16.60 -2.16
C VAL A 96 -6.05 17.49 -3.22
N SER A 97 -6.33 18.79 -3.18
CA SER A 97 -5.76 19.77 -4.12
C SER A 97 -4.23 19.73 -4.12
N PHE A 98 -3.59 19.76 -2.94
CA PHE A 98 -2.13 19.70 -2.84
C PHE A 98 -1.53 18.45 -3.51
N TYR A 99 -2.12 17.27 -3.30
CA TYR A 99 -1.60 16.03 -3.88
C TYR A 99 -1.96 15.86 -5.35
N VAL A 100 -3.10 16.39 -5.79
CA VAL A 100 -3.46 16.47 -7.21
C VAL A 100 -2.45 17.32 -7.98
N GLU A 101 -2.07 18.50 -7.47
CA GLU A 101 -1.03 19.35 -8.06
C GLU A 101 0.31 18.61 -8.21
N ARG A 102 0.70 17.81 -7.21
CA ARG A 102 1.90 16.97 -7.29
C ARG A 102 1.79 15.89 -8.37
N LEU A 103 0.61 15.32 -8.57
CA LEU A 103 0.36 14.33 -9.61
C LEU A 103 0.35 14.98 -11.01
N LEU A 104 -0.26 16.16 -11.16
CA LEU A 104 -0.21 16.97 -12.38
C LEU A 104 1.24 17.32 -12.74
N SER A 105 2.01 17.83 -11.78
CA SER A 105 3.45 18.10 -11.96
C SER A 105 4.22 16.84 -12.42
N CYS A 106 3.86 15.67 -11.89
CA CYS A 106 4.44 14.39 -12.32
C CYS A 106 4.09 14.06 -13.78
N PHE A 107 2.85 14.32 -14.20
CA PHE A 107 2.41 14.13 -15.59
C PHE A 107 3.10 15.10 -16.54
N GLU A 108 3.17 16.37 -16.21
CA GLU A 108 3.87 17.40 -17.00
C GLU A 108 5.35 17.09 -17.16
N ALA A 109 6.02 16.68 -16.08
CA ALA A 109 7.41 16.23 -16.15
C ALA A 109 7.55 15.03 -17.10
N SER A 110 6.62 14.07 -17.04
CA SER A 110 6.65 12.88 -17.90
C SER A 110 6.49 13.19 -19.39
N LEU A 111 5.75 14.25 -19.74
CA LEU A 111 5.56 14.69 -21.13
C LEU A 111 6.89 15.11 -21.77
N LYS A 112 7.88 15.54 -20.98
CA LYS A 112 9.22 15.93 -21.44
C LYS A 112 10.23 14.77 -21.47
N GLU A 113 9.89 13.60 -20.95
CA GLU A 113 10.84 12.48 -20.77
C GLU A 113 10.93 11.52 -21.97
N ARG A 114 11.55 10.36 -21.79
CA ARG A 114 11.52 9.24 -22.76
C ARG A 114 10.09 8.70 -22.95
N LEU A 115 9.87 7.96 -24.03
CA LEU A 115 8.56 7.42 -24.44
C LEU A 115 7.78 6.68 -23.35
N ARG A 116 8.47 5.94 -22.48
CA ARG A 116 7.88 5.29 -21.31
C ARG A 116 8.61 5.76 -20.07
N SER A 117 7.91 6.32 -19.09
CA SER A 117 8.47 6.76 -17.82
C SER A 117 7.78 6.05 -16.65
N VAL A 118 8.55 5.84 -15.58
CA VAL A 118 8.04 5.29 -14.32
C VAL A 118 8.47 6.27 -13.24
N LYS A 119 7.49 6.79 -12.51
CA LYS A 119 7.67 7.78 -11.45
C LYS A 119 7.19 7.23 -10.13
N GLN A 120 7.88 7.61 -9.06
CA GLN A 120 7.45 7.35 -7.70
C GLN A 120 7.31 8.67 -6.97
N LEU A 121 6.21 8.82 -6.25
CA LEU A 121 5.96 9.98 -5.41
C LEU A 121 5.34 9.53 -4.09
N ASP A 122 5.69 10.26 -3.03
CA ASP A 122 5.04 10.13 -1.73
C ASP A 122 3.62 10.67 -1.87
N PHE A 123 2.64 9.81 -1.61
CA PHE A 123 1.24 10.04 -1.91
C PHE A 123 0.37 9.23 -0.94
N PRO A 124 -0.49 9.88 -0.12
CA PRO A 124 -1.31 9.18 0.85
C PRO A 124 -2.28 8.21 0.19
N VAL A 125 -2.46 7.05 0.83
CA VAL A 125 -3.37 6.00 0.39
C VAL A 125 -4.81 6.49 0.41
N SER A 126 -5.20 7.28 1.42
CA SER A 126 -6.52 7.90 1.52
C SER A 126 -6.81 8.82 0.33
N ILE A 127 -5.87 9.67 -0.06
CA ILE A 127 -6.02 10.52 -1.26
C ILE A 127 -6.11 9.66 -2.53
N PHE A 128 -5.28 8.62 -2.66
CA PHE A 128 -5.31 7.76 -3.85
C PHE A 128 -6.65 7.03 -3.98
N ARG A 129 -7.18 6.53 -2.86
CA ARG A 129 -8.48 5.87 -2.80
C ARG A 129 -9.61 6.86 -3.03
N PHE A 130 -9.56 8.06 -2.46
CA PHE A 130 -10.55 9.10 -2.73
C PHE A 130 -10.65 9.43 -4.23
N LEU A 131 -9.51 9.57 -4.91
CA LEU A 131 -9.47 9.92 -6.33
C LEU A 131 -9.88 8.76 -7.26
N PHE A 132 -9.51 7.52 -6.94
CA PHE A 132 -9.53 6.42 -7.91
C PHE A 132 -10.22 5.13 -7.42
N ASN A 133 -10.80 5.10 -6.22
CA ASN A 133 -11.59 3.95 -5.79
C ASN A 133 -12.85 3.84 -6.64
N GLY A 134 -13.19 2.63 -7.09
CA GLY A 134 -14.28 2.40 -8.05
C GLY A 134 -14.01 2.92 -9.48
N ARG A 135 -12.84 3.50 -9.76
CA ARG A 135 -12.43 3.96 -11.10
C ARG A 135 -11.34 3.06 -11.69
N GLY A 136 -11.30 2.96 -13.01
CA GLY A 136 -10.35 2.14 -13.77
C GLY A 136 -10.47 0.63 -13.53
N LEU A 137 -9.50 -0.11 -14.08
CA LEU A 137 -9.43 -1.57 -13.97
C LEU A 137 -8.35 -2.02 -12.99
N ASP A 138 -8.73 -2.76 -11.95
CA ASP A 138 -7.79 -3.38 -11.03
C ASP A 138 -7.02 -4.54 -11.67
N LYS A 139 -5.72 -4.59 -11.40
CA LYS A 139 -4.76 -5.57 -11.90
C LYS A 139 -4.10 -6.30 -10.72
N LYS A 140 -3.44 -7.42 -11.04
CA LYS A 140 -2.68 -8.21 -10.05
C LYS A 140 -1.68 -7.32 -9.29
N ARG A 141 -1.41 -7.68 -8.03
CA ARG A 141 -0.45 -7.00 -7.13
C ARG A 141 -0.78 -5.53 -6.82
N GLY A 142 -2.05 -5.13 -6.91
CA GLY A 142 -2.51 -3.80 -6.55
C GLY A 142 -2.19 -2.72 -7.58
N TYR A 143 -1.87 -3.11 -8.82
CA TYR A 143 -1.80 -2.17 -9.93
C TYR A 143 -3.22 -1.82 -10.38
N LYS A 144 -3.43 -0.60 -10.87
CA LYS A 144 -4.68 -0.11 -11.44
C LYS A 144 -4.38 0.52 -12.80
N SER A 145 -5.24 0.24 -13.78
CA SER A 145 -5.20 0.79 -15.13
C SER A 145 -6.26 1.87 -15.26
N LEU A 146 -5.84 3.12 -15.47
CA LEU A 146 -6.72 4.28 -15.52
C LEU A 146 -6.75 4.82 -16.96
N ASN A 147 -7.94 4.82 -17.56
CA ASN A 147 -8.23 5.54 -18.80
C ASN A 147 -8.46 7.03 -18.51
N LYS A 148 -8.59 7.83 -19.58
CA LYS A 148 -8.77 9.28 -19.45
C LYS A 148 -10.00 9.65 -18.62
N ASP A 149 -11.10 8.94 -18.82
CA ASP A 149 -12.39 9.23 -18.17
C ASP A 149 -12.41 8.83 -16.68
N ASP A 150 -11.40 8.07 -16.22
CA ASP A 150 -11.23 7.76 -14.80
C ASP A 150 -10.71 8.97 -13.99
N PHE A 151 -10.25 10.03 -14.66
CA PHE A 151 -9.75 11.25 -14.04
C PHE A 151 -10.85 12.30 -13.99
N ASP A 152 -11.30 12.62 -12.77
CA ASP A 152 -12.39 13.58 -12.56
C ASP A 152 -12.03 14.98 -13.07
N PRO A 153 -12.85 15.60 -13.96
CA PRO A 153 -12.61 16.95 -14.47
C PRO A 153 -12.53 18.02 -13.38
N GLN A 154 -13.10 17.79 -12.19
CA GLN A 154 -12.95 18.70 -11.05
C GLN A 154 -11.49 18.82 -10.60
N TRP A 155 -10.72 17.73 -10.68
CA TRP A 155 -9.35 17.65 -10.20
C TRP A 155 -8.33 17.71 -11.34
N PHE A 156 -8.71 17.29 -12.54
CA PHE A 156 -7.83 17.17 -13.68
C PHE A 156 -8.30 18.11 -14.81
N PRO A 157 -7.66 19.28 -14.97
CA PRO A 157 -8.07 20.28 -15.95
C PRO A 157 -8.06 19.75 -17.38
N LYS A 158 -8.82 20.38 -18.28
CA LYS A 158 -8.80 20.02 -19.69
C LYS A 158 -7.36 20.00 -20.23
N ASP A 159 -7.06 19.01 -21.06
CA ASP A 159 -5.78 18.85 -21.76
C ASP A 159 -4.52 18.62 -20.89
N TRP A 160 -4.67 18.33 -19.59
CA TRP A 160 -3.58 17.99 -18.65
C TRP A 160 -2.62 16.87 -19.14
N HIS A 161 -3.13 16.00 -20.00
CA HIS A 161 -2.44 14.83 -20.54
C HIS A 161 -1.66 15.15 -21.84
N THR A 162 -1.63 16.41 -22.28
CA THR A 162 -0.95 16.83 -23.52
C THR A 162 -0.12 18.08 -23.30
N GLY A 163 0.88 18.32 -24.16
CA GLY A 163 1.67 19.55 -24.11
C GLY A 163 2.51 19.77 -25.35
N LEU A 164 2.92 21.02 -25.57
CA LEU A 164 3.93 21.36 -26.58
C LEU A 164 5.32 21.34 -25.91
N ILE A 165 6.24 20.55 -26.44
CA ILE A 165 7.60 20.44 -25.90
C ILE A 165 8.46 21.64 -26.30
N ASN A 166 8.19 22.23 -27.46
CA ASN A 166 8.96 23.34 -27.99
C ASN A 166 8.07 24.35 -28.71
N LYS A 167 8.60 25.56 -28.92
CA LYS A 167 7.94 26.63 -29.70
C LYS A 167 7.74 26.25 -31.18
N ARG A 168 8.36 25.16 -31.65
CA ARG A 168 8.28 24.65 -33.02
C ARG A 168 7.10 23.70 -33.24
N GLY A 169 6.25 23.49 -32.23
CA GLY A 169 4.99 22.75 -32.36
C GLY A 169 5.06 21.26 -32.07
N THR A 170 6.20 20.70 -31.65
CA THR A 170 6.25 19.26 -31.27
C THR A 170 5.30 19.00 -30.11
N LYS A 171 4.23 18.26 -30.37
CA LYS A 171 3.18 17.93 -29.40
C LYS A 171 3.45 16.56 -28.81
N THR A 172 3.36 16.45 -27.49
CA THR A 172 3.30 15.17 -26.80
C THR A 172 1.99 14.97 -26.09
N MET A 173 1.63 13.69 -25.95
CA MET A 173 0.45 13.29 -25.20
C MET A 173 0.70 11.99 -24.46
N ILE A 174 0.14 11.89 -23.26
CA ILE A 174 0.06 10.64 -22.52
C ILE A 174 -0.88 9.69 -23.26
N ARG A 175 -0.40 8.47 -23.49
CA ARG A 175 -1.20 7.36 -24.00
C ARG A 175 -1.87 6.67 -22.83
N PHE A 176 -3.18 6.51 -22.93
CA PHE A 176 -3.96 5.75 -21.96
C PHE A 176 -3.98 4.26 -22.32
N PRO A 177 -4.06 3.37 -21.31
CA PRO A 177 -4.22 3.67 -19.88
C PRO A 177 -2.91 4.02 -19.16
N ILE A 178 -3.00 4.92 -18.17
CA ILE A 178 -1.93 5.12 -17.18
C ILE A 178 -2.00 3.98 -16.17
N VAL A 179 -0.86 3.39 -15.83
CA VAL A 179 -0.81 2.32 -14.84
C VAL A 179 -0.26 2.85 -13.53
N MET A 180 -1.07 2.83 -12.48
CA MET A 180 -0.69 3.28 -11.14
C MET A 180 -0.69 2.14 -10.13
N ARG A 181 0.09 2.28 -9.06
CA ARG A 181 0.04 1.36 -7.90
C ARG A 181 0.33 2.13 -6.62
N SER A 182 -0.61 2.11 -5.68
CA SER A 182 -0.37 2.56 -4.30
C SER A 182 0.27 1.45 -3.47
N PHE A 183 1.24 1.81 -2.63
CA PHE A 183 1.97 0.89 -1.78
C PHE A 183 2.63 1.60 -0.60
N LEU A 184 2.92 0.83 0.45
CA LEU A 184 3.71 1.28 1.58
C LEU A 184 5.17 0.87 1.41
N SER A 185 6.07 1.75 1.83
CA SER A 185 7.51 1.51 1.86
C SER A 185 8.09 1.95 3.20
N LYS A 186 9.31 1.52 3.51
CA LYS A 186 10.00 1.93 4.74
C LYS A 186 11.02 3.02 4.43
N SER A 187 11.19 4.00 5.33
CA SER A 187 12.28 4.99 5.24
C SER A 187 13.66 4.34 5.16
N PRO A 188 14.72 5.01 4.70
CA PRO A 188 16.07 4.43 4.68
C PRO A 188 16.49 3.82 6.03
N LYS A 189 17.33 2.78 5.97
CA LYS A 189 17.90 2.13 7.16
C LYS A 189 18.95 3.06 7.76
N LEU A 190 18.83 3.39 9.04
CA LEU A 190 19.76 4.26 9.76
C LEU A 190 20.12 3.61 11.10
N PHE A 191 21.26 4.00 11.66
CA PHE A 191 21.79 3.46 12.92
C PHE A 191 22.09 4.58 13.90
N GLN A 192 22.06 4.28 15.19
CA GLN A 192 22.39 5.22 16.27
C GLN A 192 23.33 4.55 17.26
N LYS A 193 24.44 5.23 17.58
CA LYS A 193 25.37 4.80 18.61
C LYS A 193 24.83 5.21 19.98
N GLN A 194 24.64 4.24 20.86
CA GLN A 194 24.22 4.43 22.24
C GLN A 194 25.39 4.92 23.11
N LYS A 195 25.08 5.45 24.28
CA LYS A 195 26.10 5.86 25.29
C LYS A 195 26.99 4.69 25.73
N SER A 196 26.46 3.47 25.71
CA SER A 196 27.21 2.23 25.98
C SER A 196 28.23 1.85 24.91
N GLY A 197 28.23 2.55 23.75
CA GLY A 197 29.05 2.21 22.59
C GLY A 197 28.38 1.27 21.58
N GLU A 198 27.26 0.64 21.96
CA GLU A 198 26.45 -0.22 21.09
C GLU A 198 25.84 0.55 19.92
N ILE A 199 25.78 -0.08 18.73
CA ILE A 199 25.14 0.50 17.54
C ILE A 199 23.80 -0.21 17.30
N LEU A 200 22.70 0.52 17.45
CA LEU A 200 21.35 0.00 17.26
C LEU A 200 20.72 0.57 15.98
N GLU A 201 19.94 -0.26 15.29
CA GLU A 201 19.12 0.17 14.16
C GLU A 201 17.98 1.08 14.64
N ARG A 202 17.79 2.20 13.94
CA ARG A 202 16.66 3.11 14.18
C ARG A 202 15.37 2.50 13.64
N LYS A 203 14.27 2.67 14.37
CA LYS A 203 12.92 2.40 13.85
C LYS A 203 12.71 3.13 12.52
N ARG A 204 12.08 2.43 11.56
CA ARG A 204 11.88 2.94 10.20
C ARG A 204 10.45 3.41 10.02
N ARG A 205 10.30 4.63 9.52
CA ARG A 205 9.00 5.25 9.20
C ARG A 205 8.31 4.51 8.06
N ILE A 206 7.00 4.50 8.09
CA ILE A 206 6.17 4.03 6.98
C ILE A 206 5.93 5.20 6.04
N ILE A 207 6.24 5.01 4.76
CA ILE A 207 6.08 6.01 3.70
C ILE A 207 5.06 5.48 2.70
N GLN A 208 3.97 6.23 2.54
CA GLN A 208 2.91 5.96 1.57
C GLN A 208 3.34 6.48 0.19
N ARG A 209 3.25 5.65 -0.84
CA ARG A 209 3.75 5.97 -2.17
C ARG A 209 2.81 5.49 -3.26
N ILE A 210 2.88 6.17 -4.39
CA ILE A 210 2.37 5.62 -5.66
C ILE A 210 3.51 5.46 -6.65
N THR A 211 3.43 4.41 -7.46
CA THR A 211 4.16 4.31 -8.73
C THR A 211 3.22 4.71 -9.84
N VAL A 212 3.66 5.59 -10.75
CA VAL A 212 2.93 6.03 -11.93
C VAL A 212 3.73 5.66 -13.16
N THR A 213 3.18 4.77 -13.99
CA THR A 213 3.78 4.33 -15.25
C THR A 213 3.04 4.97 -16.40
N ILE A 214 3.77 5.74 -17.19
CA ILE A 214 3.25 6.57 -18.28
C ILE A 214 3.93 6.14 -19.57
N VAL A 215 3.13 6.02 -20.62
CA VAL A 215 3.61 5.90 -22.00
C VAL A 215 3.10 7.14 -22.73
N LYS A 216 3.90 7.70 -23.64
CA LYS A 216 3.51 8.86 -24.43
C LYS A 216 3.73 8.66 -25.91
N ASP A 217 3.01 9.47 -26.68
CA ASP A 217 3.16 9.66 -28.11
C ASP A 217 3.72 11.06 -28.38
N THR A 218 4.51 11.16 -29.45
CA THR A 218 5.08 12.43 -29.93
C THR A 218 4.67 12.63 -31.38
N PHE A 219 4.11 13.79 -31.68
CA PHE A 219 3.68 14.19 -33.01
C PHE A 219 4.44 15.45 -33.41
N ASN A 220 5.06 15.43 -34.57
CA ASN A 220 5.56 16.64 -35.20
C ASN A 220 4.44 17.21 -36.05
N SER A 221 3.97 18.42 -35.71
CA SER A 221 3.17 19.21 -36.63
C SER A 221 4.10 19.71 -37.74
N TYR A 222 3.90 19.22 -38.96
CA TYR A 222 4.49 19.77 -40.18
C TYR A 222 3.82 21.10 -40.54
#